data_AF-A0A4R1BTQ8-F1
#
_entry.id   AF-A0A4R1BTQ8-F1
#
_cell.length_a   1.000
_cell.length_b   1.000
_cell.length_c   1.000
_cell.angle_alpha   90.00
_cell.angle_beta   90.00
_cell.angle_gamma   90.00
#
_symmetry.space_group_name_H-M   'P 1'
#
loop_
_entity.id
_entity.type
_entity.pdbx_description
1 polymer ?
#
loop_
_entity_poly.entity_id
_entity_poly.type
_entity_poly.pdbx_seq_one_letter_code
_entity_poly.pdbx_strand_id
1 'polypeptide(L)'
;MPSALEIRLCGGLLALNRLSMTLQNKRMPVEGLTLARNGAEVRVTVVLDCEGETARRYAALLSGLEDVSEAGVVADLEEVALVRADGRCEAVSGSPEYVERWLAENEVEDAVRLGPVARPGKGAC
;
A
#
# COMPACT_ATOMS: atom_id res chain seq x y z
N MET A 1 2.77 13.61 -8.58
CA MET A 1 3.40 12.33 -8.20
C MET A 1 2.53 11.73 -7.12
N PRO A 2 2.15 10.46 -7.24
CA PRO A 2 1.35 9.79 -6.23
C PRO A 2 2.12 9.75 -4.90
N SER A 3 1.39 9.85 -3.80
CA SER A 3 1.93 9.79 -2.44
C SER A 3 1.42 8.54 -1.75
N ALA A 4 2.22 7.92 -0.90
CA ALA A 4 1.79 6.74 -0.16
C ALA A 4 1.74 6.98 1.34
N LEU A 5 0.75 6.36 1.99
CA LEU A 5 0.61 6.31 3.45
C LEU A 5 0.85 4.89 3.95
N GLU A 6 1.60 4.73 5.03
CA GLU A 6 1.56 3.54 5.88
C GLU A 6 0.67 3.84 7.09
N ILE A 7 -0.26 2.94 7.38
CA ILE A 7 -1.19 3.04 8.51
C ILE A 7 -1.14 1.72 9.28
N ARG A 8 -0.97 1.81 10.60
CA ARG A 8 -1.03 0.66 11.51
C ARG A 8 -2.36 0.68 12.26
N LEU A 9 -3.06 -0.44 12.21
CA LEU A 9 -4.35 -0.62 12.85
C LEU A 9 -4.22 -1.54 14.07
N CYS A 10 -4.70 -1.04 15.20
CA CYS A 10 -4.96 -1.82 16.39
C CYS A 10 -6.37 -2.41 16.29
N GLY A 11 -6.51 -3.55 15.62
CA GLY A 11 -7.80 -4.22 15.52
C GLY A 11 -7.90 -5.21 14.36
N GLY A 12 -9.04 -5.88 14.27
CA GLY A 12 -9.37 -6.79 13.18
C GLY A 12 -10.13 -6.11 12.05
N LEU A 13 -11.03 -6.85 11.42
CA LEU A 13 -11.82 -6.39 10.26
C LEU A 13 -12.68 -5.15 10.53
N LEU A 14 -13.09 -4.88 11.77
CA LEU A 14 -13.88 -3.70 12.12
C LEU A 14 -13.07 -2.40 12.00
N ALA A 15 -11.81 -2.41 12.46
CA ALA A 15 -10.87 -1.30 12.32
C ALA A 15 -10.63 -0.99 10.83
N LEU A 16 -10.42 -2.05 10.03
CA LEU A 16 -10.27 -1.93 8.59
C LEU A 16 -11.52 -1.31 7.94
N ASN A 17 -12.72 -1.79 8.28
CA ASN A 17 -13.96 -1.25 7.73
C ASN A 17 -14.13 0.24 8.06
N ARG A 18 -13.80 0.65 9.29
CA ARG A 18 -13.86 2.05 9.71
C ARG A 18 -12.85 2.93 8.97
N LEU A 19 -11.64 2.40 8.74
CA LEU A 19 -10.66 3.06 7.89
C LEU A 19 -11.19 3.23 6.47
N SER A 20 -11.68 2.16 5.84
CA SER A 20 -12.24 2.19 4.48
C SER A 20 -13.39 3.19 4.35
N MET A 21 -14.32 3.20 5.31
CA MET A 21 -15.40 4.17 5.35
C MET A 21 -14.88 5.61 5.51
N THR A 22 -13.84 5.83 6.30
CA THR A 22 -13.23 7.17 6.44
C THR A 22 -12.61 7.64 5.12
N LEU A 23 -11.85 6.78 4.43
CA LEU A 23 -11.27 7.09 3.12
C LEU A 23 -12.35 7.51 2.12
N GLN A 24 -13.46 6.75 2.07
CA GLN A 24 -14.59 7.02 1.17
C GLN A 24 -15.36 8.29 1.56
N ASN A 25 -15.72 8.45 2.84
CA ASN A 25 -16.51 9.58 3.32
C ASN A 25 -15.76 10.91 3.18
N LYS A 26 -14.44 10.90 3.33
CA LYS A 26 -13.57 12.07 3.12
C LYS A 26 -13.18 12.27 1.66
N ARG A 27 -13.66 11.40 0.75
CA ARG A 27 -13.37 11.43 -0.69
C ARG A 27 -11.87 11.51 -0.96
N MET A 28 -11.08 10.72 -0.24
CA MET A 28 -9.64 10.66 -0.46
C MET A 28 -9.38 10.02 -1.84
N PRO A 29 -8.43 10.56 -2.64
CA PRO A 29 -8.16 10.07 -3.99
C PRO A 29 -7.30 8.80 -3.94
N VAL A 30 -7.90 7.68 -3.51
CA VAL A 30 -7.18 6.39 -3.37
C VAL A 30 -7.01 5.72 -4.73
N GLU A 31 -5.76 5.46 -5.13
CA GLU A 31 -5.40 4.67 -6.31
C GLU A 31 -5.18 3.19 -5.99
N GLY A 32 -4.69 2.91 -4.78
CA GLY A 32 -4.33 1.55 -4.36
C GLY A 32 -4.46 1.37 -2.86
N LEU A 33 -4.84 0.17 -2.44
CA LEU A 33 -4.96 -0.22 -1.04
C LEU A 33 -4.41 -1.63 -0.87
N THR A 34 -3.29 -1.74 -0.15
CA THR A 34 -2.65 -3.02 0.15
C THR A 34 -2.71 -3.29 1.65
N LEU A 35 -3.03 -4.54 2.00
CA LEU A 35 -3.21 -4.98 3.38
C LEU A 35 -2.21 -6.07 3.71
N ALA A 36 -1.44 -5.87 4.76
CA ALA A 36 -0.55 -6.87 5.33
C ALA A 36 -0.90 -7.08 6.80
N ARG A 37 -0.79 -8.32 7.28
CA ARG A 37 -0.99 -8.62 8.70
C ARG A 37 0.31 -9.16 9.27
N ASN A 38 0.80 -8.55 10.34
CA ASN A 38 1.95 -9.03 11.10
C ASN A 38 1.50 -9.38 12.52
N GLY A 39 1.23 -10.66 12.77
CA GLY A 39 0.63 -11.12 14.03
C GLY A 39 -0.75 -10.51 14.26
N ALA A 40 -0.88 -9.73 15.34
CA ALA A 40 -2.14 -9.07 15.71
C ALA A 40 -2.36 -7.71 15.03
N GLU A 41 -1.31 -7.11 14.48
CA GLU A 41 -1.36 -5.79 13.84
C GLU A 41 -1.69 -5.92 12.34
N VAL A 42 -2.53 -5.01 11.85
CA VAL A 42 -2.79 -4.85 10.41
C VAL A 42 -2.08 -3.60 9.93
N ARG A 43 -1.23 -3.75 8.93
CA ARG A 43 -0.57 -2.67 8.22
C ARG A 43 -1.30 -2.45 6.90
N VAL A 44 -1.60 -1.19 6.63
CA VAL A 44 -2.28 -0.75 5.43
C VAL A 44 -1.37 0.20 4.68
N THR A 45 -1.12 -0.08 3.41
CA THR A 45 -0.48 0.86 2.49
C THR A 45 -1.55 1.45 1.59
N VAL A 46 -1.69 2.78 1.61
CA VAL A 46 -2.64 3.51 0.76
C VAL A 46 -1.85 4.33 -0.23
N VAL A 47 -2.06 4.12 -1.53
CA VAL A 47 -1.53 4.97 -2.59
C VAL A 47 -2.58 6.02 -2.95
N LEU A 48 -2.17 7.29 -2.99
CA LEU A 48 -3.04 8.44 -3.20
C LEU A 48 -2.61 9.22 -4.44
N ASP A 49 -3.58 9.58 -5.29
CA ASP A 49 -3.39 10.53 -6.39
C ASP A 49 -3.43 11.96 -5.84
N CYS A 50 -2.41 12.34 -5.08
CA CYS A 50 -2.23 13.69 -4.59
C CYS A 50 -0.76 14.00 -4.25
N GLU A 51 -0.45 15.28 -4.09
CA GLU A 51 0.84 15.76 -3.62
C GLU A 51 1.11 15.42 -2.14
N GLY A 52 2.39 15.45 -1.77
CA GLY A 52 2.84 15.04 -0.43
C GLY A 52 2.30 15.92 0.70
N GLU A 53 2.06 17.22 0.49
CA GLU A 53 1.45 18.07 1.53
C GLU A 53 0.02 17.64 1.84
N THR A 54 -0.77 17.36 0.80
CA THR A 54 -2.14 16.88 0.94
C THR A 54 -2.16 15.49 1.58
N ALA A 55 -1.25 14.59 1.19
CA ALA A 55 -1.10 13.28 1.83
C ALA A 55 -0.78 13.39 3.33
N ARG A 56 0.09 14.33 3.75
CA ARG A 56 0.37 14.57 5.19
C ARG A 56 -0.88 15.02 5.95
N ARG A 57 -1.73 15.85 5.33
CA ARG A 57 -3.00 16.27 5.95
C ARG A 57 -3.95 15.09 6.12
N TYR A 58 -4.02 14.19 5.13
CA TYR A 58 -4.79 12.96 5.27
C TYR A 58 -4.21 12.03 6.34
N ALA A 59 -2.90 11.85 6.39
CA ALA A 59 -2.24 11.07 7.44
C ALA A 59 -2.61 11.61 8.83
N ALA A 60 -2.50 12.93 9.05
CA ALA A 60 -2.88 13.57 10.32
C ALA A 60 -4.36 13.35 10.68
N LEU A 61 -5.27 13.38 9.69
CA LEU A 61 -6.69 13.07 9.91
C LEU A 61 -6.88 11.60 10.31
N LEU A 62 -6.20 10.67 9.63
CA LEU A 62 -6.31 9.24 9.87
C LEU A 62 -5.68 8.83 11.20
N SER A 63 -4.61 9.50 11.64
CA SER A 63 -4.02 9.31 12.99
C SER A 63 -4.99 9.63 14.13
N GLY A 64 -6.07 10.37 13.86
CA GLY A 64 -7.11 10.67 14.86
C GLY A 64 -8.18 9.58 14.99
N LEU A 65 -8.12 8.51 14.20
CA LEU A 65 -9.06 7.40 14.30
C LEU A 65 -8.73 6.50 15.48
N GLU A 66 -9.76 6.06 16.21
CA GLU A 66 -9.62 5.23 17.42
C GLU A 66 -8.78 3.97 17.20
N ASP A 67 -8.92 3.31 16.05
CA ASP A 67 -8.22 2.05 15.76
C ASP A 67 -6.85 2.25 15.08
N VAL A 68 -6.40 3.50 14.86
CA VAL A 68 -5.12 3.78 14.20
C VAL A 68 -4.06 4.05 15.27
N SER A 69 -3.03 3.21 15.32
CA SER A 69 -1.87 3.44 16.19
C SER A 69 -0.83 4.36 15.57
N GLU A 70 -0.68 4.30 14.25
CA GLU A 70 0.29 5.09 13.50
C GLU A 70 -0.25 5.35 12.09
N ALA A 71 -0.06 6.57 11.58
CA ALA A 71 -0.25 6.87 10.16
C ALA A 71 0.78 7.91 9.71
N GLY A 72 1.44 7.65 8.58
CA GLY A 72 2.51 8.51 8.08
C GLY A 72 2.73 8.36 6.58
N VAL A 73 3.33 9.39 5.97
CA VAL A 73 3.73 9.34 4.55
C VAL A 73 4.99 8.50 4.42
N VAL A 74 5.04 7.64 3.41
CA VAL A 74 6.20 6.81 3.08
C VAL A 74 6.72 7.15 1.69
N ALA A 75 8.04 7.08 1.53
CA ALA A 75 8.72 7.36 0.26
C ALA A 75 9.10 6.06 -0.48
N ASP A 76 9.44 5.00 0.26
CA ASP A 76 9.93 3.75 -0.31
C ASP A 76 8.82 2.70 -0.34
N LEU A 77 8.40 2.38 -1.57
CA LEU A 77 7.45 1.32 -1.85
C LEU A 77 8.15 0.13 -2.50
N GLU A 78 7.70 -1.06 -2.14
CA GLU A 78 8.10 -2.31 -2.75
C GLU A 78 6.83 -3.03 -3.23
N GLU A 79 6.88 -3.58 -4.44
CA GLU A 79 5.79 -4.35 -5.02
C GLU A 79 6.32 -5.70 -5.50
N VAL A 80 5.48 -6.73 -5.39
CA VAL A 80 5.75 -8.06 -5.91
C VAL A 80 4.65 -8.46 -6.89
N ALA A 81 5.05 -8.99 -8.03
CA ALA A 81 4.17 -9.59 -9.02
C ALA A 81 4.56 -11.07 -9.23
N LEU A 82 3.56 -11.94 -9.26
CA LEU A 82 3.69 -13.31 -9.75
C LEU A 82 3.32 -13.32 -11.22
N VAL A 83 4.27 -13.69 -12.08
CA VAL A 83 4.12 -13.62 -13.53
C VAL A 83 4.17 -15.01 -14.13
N ARG A 84 3.36 -15.23 -15.17
CA ARG A 84 3.44 -16.40 -16.04
C ARG A 84 4.10 -16.00 -17.36
N ALA A 85 5.23 -16.62 -17.68
CA ALA A 85 5.96 -16.43 -18.92
C ALA A 85 6.60 -17.75 -19.35
N ASP A 86 6.56 -18.07 -20.65
CA ASP A 86 7.09 -19.31 -21.22
C ASP A 86 6.60 -20.59 -20.49
N GLY A 87 5.33 -20.60 -20.09
CA GLY A 87 4.75 -21.70 -19.31
C GLY A 87 5.31 -21.89 -17.89
N ARG A 88 6.13 -20.95 -17.39
CA ARG A 88 6.69 -20.94 -16.02
C ARG A 88 6.06 -19.84 -15.18
N CYS A 89 6.11 -20.01 -13.86
CA CYS A 89 5.72 -18.98 -12.90
C CYS A 89 6.96 -18.44 -12.20
N GLU A 90 7.15 -17.13 -12.26
CA GLU A 90 8.28 -16.42 -11.65
C GLU A 90 7.78 -15.27 -10.79
N ALA A 91 8.59 -14.85 -9.81
CA ALA A 91 8.28 -13.70 -8.96
C ALA A 91 9.20 -12.54 -9.35
N VAL A 92 8.60 -11.37 -9.56
CA VAL A 92 9.32 -10.11 -9.84
C VAL A 92 9.05 -9.15 -8.69
N SER A 93 10.10 -8.53 -8.17
CA SER A 93 10.01 -7.61 -7.04
C SER A 93 10.85 -6.36 -7.24
N GLY A 94 10.32 -5.19 -6.88
CA GLY A 94 11.05 -3.92 -6.96
C GLY A 94 10.16 -2.74 -6.61
N SER A 95 10.53 -1.52 -7.03
CA SER A 95 9.59 -0.40 -6.94
C SER A 95 8.38 -0.63 -7.86
N PRO A 96 7.22 -0.01 -7.60
CA PRO A 96 6.05 -0.13 -8.48
C PRO A 96 6.36 0.22 -9.94
N GLU A 97 7.17 1.25 -10.18
CA GLU A 97 7.59 1.68 -11.52
C GLU A 97 8.52 0.66 -12.17
N TYR A 98 9.38 0.00 -11.38
CA TYR A 98 10.21 -1.08 -11.88
C TYR A 98 9.38 -2.28 -12.32
N VAL A 99 8.41 -2.71 -11.48
CA VAL A 99 7.53 -3.84 -11.79
C VAL A 99 6.69 -3.53 -13.02
N GLU A 100 6.12 -2.33 -13.12
CA GLU A 100 5.35 -1.89 -14.29
C GLU A 100 6.19 -1.90 -15.57
N ARG A 101 7.41 -1.33 -15.52
CA ARG A 101 8.32 -1.36 -16.67
C ARG A 101 8.70 -2.79 -17.05
N TRP A 102 9.01 -3.64 -16.07
CA TRP A 102 9.38 -5.03 -16.33
C TRP A 102 8.24 -5.77 -17.04
N LEU A 103 7.00 -5.61 -16.58
CA LEU A 103 5.83 -6.22 -17.21
C LEU A 103 5.60 -5.73 -18.64
N ALA A 104 5.91 -4.46 -18.94
CA ALA A 104 5.79 -3.90 -20.29
C ALA A 104 6.90 -4.36 -21.25
N GLU A 105 8.07 -4.71 -20.73
CA GLU A 105 9.25 -5.12 -21.51
C GLU A 105 9.33 -6.63 -21.79
N ASN A 106 8.56 -7.45 -21.06
CA ASN A 106 8.59 -8.90 -21.17
C ASN A 106 7.27 -9.45 -21.75
N GLU A 107 7.35 -10.57 -22.48
CA GLU A 107 6.17 -11.28 -22.96
C GLU A 107 5.54 -12.06 -21.80
N VAL A 108 4.52 -11.46 -21.19
CA VAL A 108 3.82 -12.01 -20.03
C VAL A 108 2.46 -12.55 -20.47
N GLU A 109 2.21 -13.83 -20.20
CA GLU A 109 0.92 -14.48 -20.46
C GLU A 109 -0.14 -14.04 -19.45
N ASP A 110 0.25 -13.92 -18.18
CA ASP A 110 -0.62 -13.54 -17.06
C ASP A 110 0.20 -12.96 -15.89
N ALA A 111 -0.38 -12.07 -15.10
CA ALA A 111 0.27 -11.48 -13.94
C ALA A 111 -0.71 -11.22 -12.78
N VAL A 112 -0.31 -11.63 -11.58
CA VAL A 112 -0.97 -11.28 -10.32
C VAL A 112 -0.09 -10.33 -9.54
N ARG A 113 -0.55 -9.10 -9.35
CA ARG A 113 0.15 -8.05 -8.59
C ARG A 113 -0.37 -8.01 -7.16
N LEU A 114 0.54 -7.99 -6.18
CA LEU A 114 0.16 -7.86 -4.77
C LEU A 114 -0.11 -6.41 -4.36
N GLY A 115 0.23 -5.44 -5.21
CA GLY A 115 0.14 -4.01 -4.95
C GLY A 115 1.33 -3.48 -4.15
N PRO A 116 1.55 -2.16 -4.15
CA PRO A 116 2.64 -1.55 -3.41
C PRO A 116 2.48 -1.72 -1.90
N VAL A 117 3.58 -2.03 -1.22
CA VAL A 117 3.68 -2.03 0.24
C VAL A 117 4.79 -1.09 0.69
N ALA A 118 4.56 -0.39 1.80
CA ALA A 118 5.61 0.37 2.45
C ALA A 118 6.74 -0.57 2.90
N ARG A 119 7.97 -0.29 2.50
CA ARG A 119 9.11 -1.06 3.01
C ARG A 119 9.22 -0.79 4.52
N PRO A 120 9.37 -1.82 5.38
CA PRO A 120 9.70 -1.57 6.78
C PRO A 120 10.98 -0.73 6.82
N GLY A 121 10.92 0.45 7.44
CA GLY A 121 12.14 1.16 7.79
C GLY A 121 13.05 0.25 8.62
N LYS A 122 14.35 0.54 8.68
CA LYS A 122 15.33 -0.19 9.53
C LYS A 122 15.03 -0.15 11.05
N GLY A 123 13.81 0.20 11.47
CA GLY A 123 13.39 0.34 12.85
C GLY A 123 12.22 -0.57 13.22
N ALA A 124 12.48 -1.39 14.25
CA ALA A 124 11.57 -2.13 15.13
C ALA A 124 10.95 -3.44 14.60
N CYS A 125 11.75 -4.51 14.65
CA CYS A 125 11.71 -5.43 15.79
C CYS A 125 13.07 -5.43 16.47
#